data_AF-A0A7V7EBS6-F1
#
_entry.id   AF-A0A7V7EBS6-F1
#
_cell.length_a   1.000
_cell.length_b   1.000
_cell.length_c   1.000
_cell.angle_alpha   90.00
_cell.angle_beta   90.00
_cell.angle_gamma   90.00
#
_symmetry.space_group_name_H-M   'P 1'
#
loop_
_entity.id
_entity.type
_entity.pdbx_description
1 polymer ?
#
loop_
_entity_poly.entity_id
_entity_poly.type
_entity_poly.pdbx_seq_one_letter_code
_entity_poly.pdbx_strand_id
1 'polypeptide(L)'
;RYVEGNPVRAGLVARAEDYAWSSAAAHCGLRTDVVLSDEFPPAGVVEDWSGWLHAGHDDDDAHERIRRQTRTGRPCASSKFLDHLEHLLQRTVRPRKGGRPRKTKENP
;
A
#
# COMPACT_ATOMS: atom_id res chain seq x y z
N ARG A 1 2.65 1.60 -7.69
CA ARG A 1 2.50 0.35 -8.45
C ARG A 1 1.44 -0.55 -7.83
N TYR A 2 1.53 -0.86 -6.52
CA TYR A 2 0.58 -1.78 -5.85
C TYR A 2 -0.90 -1.54 -6.18
N VAL A 3 -1.37 -0.28 -6.08
CA VAL A 3 -2.77 0.07 -6.30
C VAL A 3 -3.18 -0.10 -7.76
N GLU A 4 -2.40 0.45 -8.69
CA GLU A 4 -2.70 0.42 -10.12
C GLU A 4 -2.55 -0.98 -10.74
N GLY A 5 -1.73 -1.85 -10.14
CA GLY A 5 -1.63 -3.26 -10.52
C GLY A 5 -2.75 -4.15 -9.95
N ASN A 6 -3.66 -3.62 -9.12
CA ASN A 6 -4.75 -4.41 -8.55
C ASN A 6 -5.67 -5.07 -9.60
N PRO A 7 -6.10 -4.38 -10.68
CA PRO A 7 -6.99 -4.97 -11.67
C PRO A 7 -6.35 -6.13 -12.43
N VAL A 8 -5.07 -6.02 -12.77
CA VAL A 8 -4.29 -7.10 -13.40
C VAL A 8 -4.17 -8.30 -12.46
N ARG A 9 -3.80 -8.05 -11.20
CA ARG A 9 -3.67 -9.09 -10.18
C ARG A 9 -4.99 -9.78 -9.82
N ALA A 10 -6.12 -9.08 -10.01
CA ALA A 10 -7.46 -9.63 -9.86
C ALA A 10 -7.96 -10.38 -11.12
N GLY A 11 -7.18 -10.38 -12.22
CA GLY A 11 -7.54 -11.02 -13.48
C GLY A 11 -8.62 -10.27 -14.27
N LEU A 12 -8.86 -8.99 -13.98
CA LEU A 12 -9.89 -8.19 -14.64
C LEU A 12 -9.44 -7.69 -16.03
N VAL A 13 -8.15 -7.40 -16.18
CA VAL A 13 -7.53 -6.87 -17.41
C VAL A 13 -6.12 -7.42 -17.54
N ALA A 14 -5.58 -7.44 -18.77
CA ALA A 14 -4.21 -7.88 -19.02
C ALA A 14 -3.18 -6.80 -18.64
N ARG A 15 -3.50 -5.52 -18.86
CA ARG A 15 -2.63 -4.37 -18.55
C ARG A 15 -3.34 -3.42 -17.60
N ALA A 16 -2.56 -2.73 -16.75
CA ALA A 16 -3.12 -1.89 -15.70
C ALA A 16 -3.90 -0.69 -16.28
N GLU A 17 -3.39 -0.08 -17.34
CA GLU A 17 -4.00 1.04 -18.05
C GLU A 17 -5.31 0.68 -18.79
N ASP A 18 -5.59 -0.61 -19.03
CA ASP A 18 -6.84 -1.03 -19.67
C ASP A 18 -8.03 -0.97 -18.69
N TYR A 19 -7.78 -0.86 -17.38
CA TYR A 19 -8.84 -0.81 -16.39
C TYR A 19 -9.48 0.58 -16.31
N ALA A 20 -10.71 0.69 -16.83
CA ALA A 20 -11.43 1.97 -16.94
C ALA A 20 -11.58 2.72 -15.61
N TRP A 21 -11.68 2.01 -14.48
CA TRP A 21 -11.91 2.57 -13.14
C TRP A 21 -10.60 2.77 -12.36
N SER A 22 -9.55 3.22 -13.04
CA SER A 22 -8.26 3.58 -12.44
C SER A 22 -7.70 4.85 -13.11
N SER A 23 -6.77 5.51 -12.41
CA SER A 23 -5.92 6.58 -12.91
C SER A 23 -4.79 6.09 -13.84
N ALA A 24 -4.54 4.77 -13.91
CA ALA A 24 -3.39 4.21 -14.63
C ALA A 24 -3.32 4.69 -16.09
N ALA A 25 -4.44 4.68 -16.83
CA ALA A 25 -4.50 5.18 -18.21
C ALA A 25 -4.08 6.66 -18.32
N ALA A 26 -4.46 7.48 -17.35
CA ALA A 26 -4.13 8.90 -17.36
C ALA A 26 -2.66 9.16 -17.03
N HIS A 27 -2.11 8.45 -16.04
CA HIS A 27 -0.67 8.53 -15.75
C HIS A 27 0.19 7.98 -16.90
N CYS A 28 -0.32 7.02 -17.67
CA CYS A 28 0.31 6.53 -18.90
C CYS A 28 0.12 7.47 -20.10
N GLY A 29 -0.57 8.61 -19.95
CA GLY A 29 -0.83 9.57 -21.04
C GLY A 29 -1.84 9.07 -22.09
N LEU A 30 -2.59 8.00 -21.81
CA LEU A 30 -3.56 7.40 -22.73
C LEU A 30 -4.96 7.99 -22.59
N ARG A 31 -5.22 8.73 -21.51
CA ARG A 31 -6.52 9.36 -21.22
C ARG A 31 -6.34 10.66 -20.45
N THR A 32 -7.10 11.70 -20.80
CA THR A 32 -7.22 12.88 -19.94
C THR A 32 -8.35 12.66 -18.93
N ASP A 33 -8.12 12.99 -17.66
CA ASP A 33 -9.08 12.77 -16.59
C ASP A 33 -9.22 14.05 -15.75
N VAL A 34 -10.38 14.70 -15.84
CA VAL A 34 -10.63 16.03 -15.25
C VAL A 34 -10.66 16.04 -13.72
N VAL A 35 -10.75 14.87 -13.08
CA VAL A 35 -10.72 14.76 -11.61
C VAL A 35 -9.32 14.50 -11.06
N LEU A 36 -8.34 14.22 -11.92
CA LEU A 36 -6.95 14.07 -11.51
C LEU A 36 -6.27 15.43 -11.45
N SER A 37 -5.36 15.58 -10.47
CA SER A 37 -4.55 16.80 -10.36
C SER A 37 -3.44 16.79 -11.41
N ASP A 38 -3.23 17.92 -12.06
CA ASP A 38 -2.10 18.13 -12.98
C ASP A 38 -0.74 18.07 -12.25
N GLU A 39 -0.74 18.23 -10.92
CA GLU A 39 0.47 18.16 -10.08
C GLU A 39 0.89 16.72 -9.74
N PHE A 40 0.04 15.74 -10.05
CA PHE A 40 0.30 14.33 -9.80
C PHE A 40 0.30 13.52 -11.10
N PRO A 41 1.31 12.66 -11.32
CA PRO A 41 2.43 12.38 -10.44
C PRO A 41 3.49 13.50 -10.44
N PRO A 42 4.21 13.72 -9.33
CA PRO A 42 5.27 14.71 -9.29
C PRO A 42 6.35 14.39 -10.33
N ALA A 43 6.85 15.42 -11.01
CA ALA A 43 7.90 15.28 -12.00
C ALA A 43 9.15 14.59 -11.40
N GLY A 44 9.74 13.65 -12.15
CA GLY A 44 10.95 12.93 -11.75
C GLY A 44 10.75 11.74 -10.81
N VAL A 45 9.50 11.42 -10.41
CA VAL A 45 9.23 10.21 -9.60
C VAL A 45 9.23 8.95 -10.47
N VAL A 46 8.54 9.00 -11.61
CA VAL A 46 8.50 7.94 -12.61
C VAL A 46 8.47 8.61 -13.98
N GLU A 47 9.49 8.37 -14.81
CA GLU A 47 9.60 8.98 -16.14
C GLU A 47 8.73 8.25 -17.17
N ASP A 48 8.75 6.92 -17.16
CA ASP A 48 7.89 6.06 -17.98
C ASP A 48 6.92 5.29 -17.09
N TRP A 49 5.70 5.80 -16.96
CA TRP A 49 4.67 5.19 -16.13
C TRP A 49 4.22 3.83 -16.66
N SER A 50 4.10 3.72 -17.98
CA SER A 50 3.71 2.46 -18.63
C SER A 50 4.77 1.39 -18.39
N GLY A 51 6.03 1.70 -18.69
CA GLY A 51 7.15 0.81 -18.42
C GLY A 51 7.26 0.41 -16.95
N TRP A 52 7.08 1.36 -16.03
CA TRP A 52 7.11 1.08 -14.59
C TRP A 52 5.99 0.15 -14.11
N LEU A 53 4.79 0.24 -14.69
CA LEU A 53 3.69 -0.70 -14.42
C LEU A 53 3.98 -2.09 -15.02
N HIS A 54 4.64 -2.15 -16.19
CA HIS A 54 4.98 -3.41 -16.88
C HIS A 54 6.24 -4.10 -16.37
N ALA A 55 7.13 -3.38 -15.67
CA ALA A 55 8.41 -3.88 -15.15
C ALA A 55 8.29 -5.02 -14.11
N GLY A 56 7.15 -5.69 -13.99
CA GLY A 56 6.99 -6.90 -13.19
C GLY A 56 6.85 -6.66 -11.69
N HIS A 57 6.37 -7.67 -10.97
CA HIS A 57 6.06 -7.62 -9.54
C HIS A 57 7.31 -7.84 -8.66
N ASP A 58 8.38 -7.06 -8.86
CA ASP A 58 9.68 -7.24 -8.18
C ASP A 58 9.69 -7.11 -6.65
N ASP A 59 8.54 -6.99 -5.98
CA ASP A 59 8.51 -6.89 -4.52
C ASP A 59 7.25 -7.54 -3.92
N ASP A 60 7.14 -8.86 -4.10
CA ASP A 60 6.11 -9.68 -3.45
C ASP A 60 6.14 -9.53 -1.92
N ASP A 61 7.30 -9.31 -1.33
CA ASP A 61 7.46 -9.05 0.10
C ASP A 61 6.79 -7.73 0.52
N ALA A 62 6.98 -6.64 -0.23
CA ALA A 62 6.28 -5.39 0.02
C ALA A 62 4.77 -5.52 -0.21
N HIS A 63 4.34 -6.27 -1.23
CA HIS A 63 2.92 -6.52 -1.47
C HIS A 63 2.28 -7.26 -0.29
N GLU A 64 2.91 -8.32 0.21
CA GLU A 64 2.42 -9.09 1.35
C GLU A 64 2.47 -8.25 2.64
N ARG A 65 3.49 -7.41 2.81
CA ARG A 65 3.56 -6.45 3.91
C ARG A 65 2.37 -5.47 3.87
N ILE A 66 2.06 -4.88 2.72
CA ILE A 66 0.89 -3.99 2.56
C ILE A 66 -0.39 -4.74 2.91
N ARG A 67 -0.62 -5.92 2.33
CA ARG A 67 -1.82 -6.74 2.58
C ARG A 67 -2.03 -7.06 4.04
N ARG A 68 -0.99 -7.57 4.71
CA ARG A 68 -1.04 -7.92 6.14
C ARG A 68 -1.38 -6.71 7.02
N GLN A 69 -0.76 -5.57 6.74
CA GLN A 69 -0.93 -4.37 7.55
C GLN A 69 -2.32 -3.75 7.33
N THR A 70 -2.80 -3.67 6.09
CA THR A 70 -4.17 -3.25 5.78
C THR A 70 -5.21 -4.17 6.42
N ARG A 71 -5.02 -5.50 6.37
CA ARG A 71 -5.95 -6.48 6.97
C ARG A 71 -6.05 -6.37 8.49
N THR A 72 -4.98 -5.96 9.17
CA THR A 72 -4.96 -5.83 10.63
C THR A 72 -5.23 -4.41 11.13
N GLY A 73 -5.41 -3.45 10.20
CA GLY A 73 -5.57 -2.03 10.51
C GLY A 73 -4.32 -1.38 11.10
N ARG A 74 -3.13 -1.91 10.79
CA ARG A 74 -1.86 -1.46 11.36
C ARG A 74 -1.06 -0.64 10.33
N PRO A 75 -0.24 0.34 10.75
CA PRO A 75 0.53 1.13 9.80
C PRO A 75 1.62 0.29 9.12
N CYS A 76 1.72 0.41 7.79
CA CYS A 76 2.74 -0.23 6.97
C CYS A 76 4.06 0.59 6.95
N ALA A 77 4.68 0.78 8.10
CA ALA A 77 5.81 1.70 8.27
C ALA A 77 7.07 1.04 8.86
N SER A 78 8.21 1.75 8.79
CA SER A 78 9.46 1.33 9.42
C SER A 78 9.36 1.43 10.96
N SER A 79 10.22 0.71 11.68
CA SER A 79 10.27 0.78 13.15
C SER A 79 10.46 2.21 13.64
N LYS A 80 11.43 2.94 13.07
CA LYS A 80 11.72 4.35 13.40
C LYS A 80 10.49 5.24 13.21
N PHE A 81 9.75 5.05 12.11
CA PHE A 81 8.54 5.84 11.87
C PHE A 81 7.41 5.47 12.85
N LEU A 82 7.28 4.18 13.20
CA LEU A 82 6.33 3.74 14.22
C LEU A 82 6.66 4.33 15.59
N ASP A 83 7.93 4.41 15.98
CA ASP A 83 8.33 5.07 17.25
C ASP A 83 7.93 6.55 17.25
N HIS A 84 8.22 7.25 16.16
CA HIS A 84 7.80 8.64 15.98
C HIS A 84 6.28 8.79 16.03
N LEU A 85 5.53 7.89 15.40
CA LEU A 85 4.07 7.91 15.38
C LEU A 85 3.47 7.64 16.77
N GLU A 86 4.01 6.68 17.53
CA GLU A 86 3.57 6.40 18.90
C GLU A 86 3.88 7.57 19.83
N HIS A 87 5.02 8.25 19.63
CA HIS A 87 5.35 9.46 20.36
C HIS A 87 4.40 10.62 20.02
N LEU A 88 4.11 10.85 18.75
CA LEU A 88 3.21 11.92 18.31
C LEU A 88 1.78 11.69 18.81
N LEU A 89 1.27 10.46 18.67
CA LEU A 89 -0.12 10.13 19.01
C LEU A 89 -0.33 9.81 20.49
N GLN A 90 0.75 9.64 21.26
CA GLN A 90 0.72 9.16 22.64
C GLN A 90 -0.08 7.86 22.79
N ARG A 91 -0.01 7.00 21.77
CA ARG A 91 -0.78 5.74 21.68
C ARG A 91 0.07 4.66 21.02
N THR A 92 -0.05 3.43 21.53
CA THR A 92 0.56 2.27 20.89
C THR A 92 -0.18 1.93 19.59
N VAL A 93 0.51 2.04 18.46
CA VAL A 93 0.00 1.62 17.14
C VAL A 93 0.42 0.20 16.80
N ARG A 94 1.48 -0.31 17.46
CA ARG A 94 1.99 -1.66 17.27
C ARG A 94 1.05 -2.73 17.85
N PRO A 95 1.12 -3.97 17.31
CA PRO A 95 0.38 -5.08 17.89
C PRO A 95 0.88 -5.37 19.30
N ARG A 96 -0.05 -5.48 20.25
CA ARG A 96 0.21 -6.02 21.59
C ARG A 96 -0.10 -7.51 21.60
N LYS A 97 0.36 -8.21 22.65
CA LYS A 97 -0.04 -9.61 22.86
C LYS A 97 -1.57 -9.70 22.85
N GLY A 98 -2.11 -10.42 21.86
CA GLY A 98 -3.53 -10.67 21.76
C GLY A 98 -4.00 -11.68 22.80
N GLY A 99 -5.25 -11.57 23.21
CA GLY A 99 -5.90 -12.50 24.13
C GLY A 99 -5.80 -12.13 25.60
N ARG A 100 -6.47 -12.93 26.42
CA ARG A 100 -6.52 -12.76 27.89
C ARG A 100 -5.12 -12.93 28.48
N PRO A 101 -4.73 -12.12 29.48
CA PRO A 101 -3.53 -12.37 30.27
C PRO A 101 -3.48 -13.83 30.76
N ARG A 102 -2.30 -14.46 30.71
CA ARG A 102 -2.12 -15.82 31.25
C ARG A 102 -2.52 -15.82 32.72
N LYS A 103 -3.35 -16.78 33.15
CA LYS A 103 -3.61 -17.01 34.58
C LYS A 103 -2.28 -17.35 35.26
N THR A 104 -1.84 -16.50 36.17
CA THR A 104 -0.84 -16.86 37.18
C THR A 104 -1.46 -17.90 38.09
N LYS A 105 -0.81 -19.06 38.26
CA LYS A 105 -1.15 -19.97 39.35
C LYS A 105 -0.69 -19.27 40.63
N GLU A 106 -1.62 -18.73 41.40
CA GLU A 106 -1.33 -18.47 42.82
C GLU A 106 -1.02 -19.84 43.44
N ASN A 107 0.20 -19.98 43.97
CA ASN A 107 0.54 -21.12 44.81
C ASN A 107 -0.28 -20.99 46.11
N PRO A 108 -0.85 -22.10 46.61
CA PRO A 108 -1.66 -22.10 47.83
C PRO A 108 -0.88 -21.64 49.06
#